data_AF-A0A2V9ES45-F1
#
_entry.id   AF-A0A2V9ES45-F1
#
_cell.length_a   1.000
_cell.length_b   1.000
_cell.length_c   1.000
_cell.angle_alpha   90.00
_cell.angle_beta   90.00
_cell.angle_gamma   90.00
#
_symmetry.space_group_name_H-M   'P 1'
#
loop_
_entity.id
_entity.type
_entity.pdbx_description
1 polymer ?
#
loop_
_entity_poly.entity_id
_entity_poly.type
_entity_poly.pdbx_seq_one_letter_code
_entity_poly.pdbx_strand_id
1 'polypeptide(L)'
;MRTPLFGIVAITVSLSASLLSAVVAIPQSPTASASITSDESKLAGTWRGDSLCVEKGTACHDEVAVYRIAAIPGKRGLLMVTGGKIADGKEIVMGSGEWRYDSGKRTITGELPRGVIVLKLDGDKLEGTFTLPDKTVLRRITLKKSE
;
A
#
# COMPACT_ATOMS: atom_id res chain seq x y z
N MET A 1 24.29 -67.77 37.53
CA MET A 1 25.28 -67.99 38.60
C MET A 1 25.84 -66.65 39.05
N ARG A 2 25.77 -66.37 40.36
CA ARG A 2 26.65 -65.53 41.22
C ARG A 2 27.03 -64.08 40.80
N THR A 3 26.43 -63.12 41.53
CA THR A 3 27.00 -61.85 42.08
C THR A 3 28.34 -62.07 42.85
N PRO A 4 29.09 -61.09 43.41
CA PRO A 4 28.86 -59.61 43.60
C PRO A 4 30.14 -58.68 43.56
N LEU A 5 29.94 -57.40 43.95
CA LEU A 5 30.71 -56.57 44.92
C LEU A 5 31.58 -55.36 44.45
N PHE A 6 31.11 -54.16 44.87
CA PHE A 6 31.74 -52.90 45.39
C PHE A 6 33.03 -52.28 44.81
N GLY A 7 33.02 -50.93 44.67
CA GLY A 7 34.24 -50.11 44.73
C GLY A 7 34.09 -48.61 44.40
N ILE A 8 33.73 -47.82 45.41
CA ILE A 8 34.14 -46.43 45.78
C ILE A 8 34.87 -45.52 44.73
N VAL A 9 34.24 -44.36 44.49
CA VAL A 9 34.73 -42.96 44.40
C VAL A 9 36.13 -42.67 43.81
N ALA A 10 36.15 -41.84 42.75
CA ALA A 10 37.12 -40.74 42.61
C ALA A 10 36.58 -39.67 41.65
N ILE A 11 36.15 -38.54 42.20
CA ILE A 11 35.88 -37.31 41.43
C ILE A 11 37.24 -36.75 41.01
N THR A 12 37.52 -36.78 39.72
CA THR A 12 38.64 -36.04 39.12
C THR A 12 38.04 -34.95 38.22
N VAL A 13 38.16 -33.71 38.68
CA VAL A 13 37.84 -32.51 37.90
C VAL A 13 38.99 -32.29 36.93
N SER A 14 38.79 -32.68 35.68
CA SER A 14 39.73 -32.41 34.59
C SER A 14 39.28 -31.14 33.86
N LEU A 15 40.01 -30.05 34.04
CA LEU A 15 39.88 -28.83 33.24
C LEU A 15 40.36 -29.13 31.81
N SER A 16 39.43 -29.36 30.89
CA SER A 16 39.72 -29.49 29.46
C SER A 16 39.48 -28.17 28.73
N ALA A 17 40.54 -27.70 28.06
CA ALA A 17 40.59 -26.50 27.24
C ALA A 17 39.50 -26.51 26.15
N SER A 18 38.71 -25.43 26.09
CA SER A 18 37.67 -25.26 25.09
C SER A 18 38.20 -24.39 23.94
N LEU A 19 38.34 -25.01 22.77
CA LEU A 19 38.64 -24.38 21.49
C LEU A 19 37.49 -23.43 21.10
N LEU A 20 37.82 -22.15 20.89
CA LEU A 20 36.88 -21.12 20.42
C LEU A 20 36.56 -21.34 18.93
N SER A 21 35.39 -21.91 18.63
CA SER A 21 34.79 -21.86 17.30
C SER A 21 34.18 -20.48 17.05
N ALA A 22 34.82 -19.67 16.21
CA ALA A 22 34.26 -18.42 15.73
C ALA A 22 33.13 -18.71 14.71
N VAL A 23 31.88 -18.60 15.17
CA VAL A 23 30.69 -18.67 14.30
C VAL A 23 30.55 -17.33 13.58
N VAL A 24 30.85 -17.30 12.28
CA VAL A 24 30.57 -16.15 11.41
C VAL A 24 29.07 -16.12 11.14
N ALA A 25 28.36 -15.21 11.81
CA ALA A 25 26.95 -14.94 11.54
C ALA A 25 26.82 -14.20 10.20
N ILE A 26 26.25 -14.86 9.20
CA ILE A 26 25.83 -14.22 7.95
C ILE A 26 24.56 -13.42 8.26
N PRO A 27 24.55 -12.08 8.14
CA PRO A 27 23.34 -11.30 8.34
C PRO A 27 22.35 -11.65 7.22
N GLN A 28 21.25 -12.32 7.59
CA GLN A 28 20.12 -12.50 6.70
C GLN A 28 19.34 -11.18 6.63
N SER A 29 19.58 -10.42 5.57
CA SER A 29 18.73 -9.28 5.23
C SER A 29 17.31 -9.79 4.94
N PRO A 30 16.25 -9.26 5.57
CA PRO A 30 14.90 -9.71 5.31
C PRO A 30 14.48 -9.31 3.89
N THR A 31 14.16 -10.32 3.07
CA THR A 31 13.55 -10.13 1.74
C THR A 31 12.12 -9.62 1.92
N ALA A 32 11.91 -8.32 1.75
CA ALA A 32 10.60 -7.68 1.77
C ALA A 32 9.79 -8.03 0.50
N SER A 33 9.13 -9.20 0.48
CA SER A 33 8.30 -9.64 -0.66
C SER A 33 6.81 -9.86 -0.35
N ALA A 34 6.31 -9.50 0.84
CA ALA A 34 4.93 -9.80 1.24
C ALA A 34 3.91 -8.63 1.11
N SER A 35 4.35 -7.40 0.82
CA SER A 35 3.50 -6.20 0.95
C SER A 35 2.73 -5.78 -0.31
N ILE A 36 3.16 -6.20 -1.51
CA ILE A 36 2.62 -5.71 -2.80
C ILE A 36 1.14 -6.09 -2.98
N THR A 37 0.75 -7.33 -2.67
CA THR A 37 -0.63 -7.81 -2.82
C THR A 37 -1.55 -7.26 -1.71
N SER A 38 -1.00 -6.95 -0.54
CA SER A 38 -1.79 -6.48 0.60
C SER A 38 -2.28 -5.06 0.40
N ASP A 39 -1.43 -4.16 -0.13
CA ASP A 39 -1.84 -2.76 -0.29
C ASP A 39 -2.71 -2.53 -1.55
N GLU A 40 -2.48 -3.29 -2.63
CA GLU A 40 -3.36 -3.22 -3.81
C GLU A 40 -4.78 -3.69 -3.48
N SER A 41 -4.92 -4.78 -2.70
CA SER A 41 -6.24 -5.26 -2.28
C SER A 41 -6.96 -4.29 -1.34
N LYS A 42 -6.22 -3.48 -0.55
CA LYS A 42 -6.80 -2.40 0.27
C LYS A 42 -7.43 -1.29 -0.56
N LEU A 43 -7.06 -1.11 -1.83
CA LEU A 43 -7.64 -0.08 -2.69
C LEU A 43 -9.07 -0.42 -3.13
N ALA A 44 -9.44 -1.71 -3.20
CA ALA A 44 -10.77 -2.11 -3.60
C ALA A 44 -11.84 -1.57 -2.64
N GLY A 45 -12.91 -0.99 -3.19
CA GLY A 45 -14.03 -0.42 -2.43
C GLY A 45 -14.44 0.96 -2.91
N THR A 46 -15.28 1.61 -2.11
CA THR A 46 -15.76 2.98 -2.36
C THR A 46 -14.96 3.98 -1.53
N TRP A 47 -14.56 5.06 -2.16
CA TRP A 47 -13.80 6.15 -1.56
C TRP A 47 -14.55 7.46 -1.79
N ARG A 48 -14.65 8.29 -0.76
CA ARG A 48 -15.42 9.54 -0.82
C ARG A 48 -14.71 10.65 -0.08
N GLY A 49 -14.79 11.86 -0.60
CA GLY A 49 -14.27 13.04 0.09
C GLY A 49 -14.18 14.25 -0.83
N ASP A 50 -13.32 15.18 -0.47
CA ASP A 50 -13.24 16.48 -1.13
C ASP A 50 -12.36 16.44 -2.37
N SER A 51 -12.79 17.19 -3.37
CA SER A 51 -12.04 17.51 -4.57
C SER A 51 -12.13 19.02 -4.73
N LEU A 52 -11.07 19.74 -4.35
CA LEU A 52 -11.06 21.20 -4.21
C LEU A 52 -10.23 21.84 -5.31
N CYS A 53 -10.75 22.89 -5.92
CA CYS A 53 -10.08 23.69 -6.93
C CYS A 53 -8.94 24.50 -6.32
N VAL A 54 -7.77 24.48 -6.94
CA VAL A 54 -6.60 25.22 -6.43
C VAL A 54 -6.60 26.67 -6.92
N GLU A 55 -7.06 26.92 -8.15
CA GLU A 55 -7.06 28.25 -8.75
C GLU A 55 -8.45 28.89 -8.75
N LYS A 56 -8.54 30.09 -8.15
CA LYS A 56 -9.77 30.89 -8.06
C LYS A 56 -10.00 31.64 -9.37
N GLY A 57 -11.26 31.74 -9.80
CA GLY A 57 -11.65 32.47 -11.02
C GLY A 57 -11.72 31.63 -12.30
N THR A 58 -11.51 30.31 -12.19
CA THR A 58 -11.80 29.35 -13.26
C THR A 58 -13.23 28.82 -13.14
N ALA A 59 -13.75 28.14 -14.18
CA ALA A 59 -15.03 27.42 -14.11
C ALA A 59 -14.96 26.15 -13.22
N CYS A 60 -13.89 25.98 -12.44
CA CYS A 60 -13.71 24.89 -11.51
C CYS A 60 -14.56 25.15 -10.27
N HIS A 61 -15.41 24.19 -9.92
CA HIS A 61 -16.19 24.20 -8.69
C HIS A 61 -15.73 23.09 -7.77
N ASP A 62 -15.60 23.40 -6.48
CA ASP A 62 -15.36 22.40 -5.43
C ASP A 62 -16.49 21.37 -5.44
N GLU A 63 -16.15 20.12 -5.21
CA GLU A 63 -17.14 19.04 -5.21
C GLU A 63 -16.74 17.91 -4.28
N VAL A 64 -17.74 17.11 -3.89
CA VAL A 64 -17.50 15.83 -3.22
C VAL A 64 -17.32 14.77 -4.30
N ALA A 65 -16.14 14.15 -4.32
CA ALA A 65 -15.80 13.08 -5.23
C ALA A 65 -16.17 11.71 -4.65
N VAL A 66 -16.57 10.78 -5.52
CA VAL A 66 -16.84 9.37 -5.19
C VAL A 66 -16.11 8.48 -6.18
N TYR A 67 -15.22 7.63 -5.68
CA TYR A 67 -14.40 6.74 -6.49
C TYR A 67 -14.73 5.30 -6.10
N ARG A 68 -15.17 4.49 -7.06
CA ARG A 68 -15.30 3.04 -6.89
C ARG A 68 -14.12 2.38 -7.55
N ILE A 69 -13.34 1.64 -6.78
CA ILE A 69 -12.11 1.00 -7.21
C ILE A 69 -12.31 -0.51 -7.13
N ALA A 70 -11.99 -1.22 -8.21
CA ALA A 70 -12.04 -2.67 -8.30
C ALA A 70 -10.74 -3.22 -8.87
N ALA A 71 -10.30 -4.38 -8.38
CA ALA A 71 -9.21 -5.12 -8.99
C ALA A 71 -9.64 -5.66 -10.37
N ILE A 72 -8.71 -5.70 -11.32
CA ILE A 72 -8.94 -6.34 -12.62
C ILE A 72 -8.39 -7.77 -12.57
N PRO A 73 -9.24 -8.81 -12.73
CA PRO A 73 -8.78 -10.20 -12.69
C PRO A 73 -7.64 -10.46 -13.67
N GLY A 74 -6.54 -11.06 -13.20
CA GLY A 74 -5.37 -11.38 -14.01
C GLY A 74 -4.45 -10.21 -14.35
N LYS A 75 -4.77 -8.96 -13.95
CA LYS A 75 -3.93 -7.78 -14.23
C LYS A 75 -3.46 -7.11 -12.94
N ARG A 76 -2.38 -7.64 -12.33
CA ARG A 76 -1.76 -7.03 -11.13
C ARG A 76 -1.27 -5.62 -11.42
N GLY A 77 -1.47 -4.70 -10.48
CA GLY A 77 -1.06 -3.30 -10.62
C GLY A 77 -1.98 -2.48 -11.53
N LEU A 78 -3.09 -3.04 -12.01
CA LEU A 78 -4.11 -2.33 -12.76
C LEU A 78 -5.47 -2.46 -12.06
N LEU A 79 -6.13 -1.32 -11.90
CA LEU A 79 -7.40 -1.19 -11.20
C LEU A 79 -8.43 -0.59 -12.14
N MET A 80 -9.66 -1.07 -12.09
CA MET A 80 -10.78 -0.36 -12.70
C MET A 80 -11.27 0.70 -11.72
N VAL A 81 -11.24 1.96 -12.12
CA VAL A 81 -11.69 3.10 -11.30
C VAL A 81 -12.85 3.77 -11.99
N THR A 82 -13.99 3.84 -11.31
CA THR A 82 -15.16 4.64 -11.70
C THR A 82 -15.20 5.89 -10.83
N GLY A 83 -14.97 7.04 -11.45
CA GLY A 83 -15.03 8.35 -10.80
C GLY A 83 -16.40 8.99 -10.94
N GLY A 84 -16.86 9.64 -9.89
CA GLY A 84 -18.11 10.39 -9.83
C GLY A 84 -18.00 11.59 -8.91
N LYS A 85 -19.04 12.42 -8.93
CA LYS A 85 -19.22 13.59 -8.09
C LYS A 85 -20.59 13.59 -7.45
N ILE A 86 -20.75 14.36 -6.39
CA ILE A 86 -22.06 14.68 -5.83
C ILE A 86 -22.49 16.04 -6.34
N ALA A 87 -23.66 16.07 -6.98
CA ALA A 87 -24.34 17.28 -7.40
C ALA A 87 -25.80 17.17 -6.93
N ASP A 88 -26.29 18.22 -6.28
CA ASP A 88 -27.67 18.29 -5.78
C ASP A 88 -28.09 17.08 -4.93
N GLY A 89 -27.17 16.62 -4.07
CA GLY A 89 -27.39 15.46 -3.19
C GLY A 89 -27.35 14.10 -3.89
N LYS A 90 -27.18 14.06 -5.21
CA LYS A 90 -27.11 12.83 -6.00
C LYS A 90 -25.71 12.58 -6.54
N GLU A 91 -25.33 11.31 -6.60
CA GLU A 91 -24.11 10.90 -7.27
C GLU A 91 -24.29 10.88 -8.80
N ILE A 92 -23.36 11.54 -9.49
CA ILE A 92 -23.25 11.59 -10.94
C ILE A 92 -21.93 10.93 -11.34
N VAL A 93 -22.01 9.86 -12.12
CA VAL A 93 -20.82 9.15 -12.64
C VAL A 93 -20.20 10.00 -13.75
N MET A 94 -18.89 10.24 -13.65
CA MET A 94 -18.12 11.05 -14.60
C MET A 94 -17.36 10.19 -15.61
N GLY A 95 -17.11 8.92 -15.29
CA GLY A 95 -16.48 7.95 -16.18
C GLY A 95 -15.75 6.85 -15.45
N SER A 96 -15.25 5.88 -16.22
CA SER A 96 -14.47 4.75 -15.73
C SER A 96 -13.21 4.55 -16.58
N GLY A 97 -12.15 4.01 -15.99
CA GLY A 97 -10.92 3.69 -16.71
C GLY A 97 -9.97 2.80 -15.92
N GLU A 98 -9.00 2.21 -16.64
CA GLU A 98 -7.90 1.46 -16.02
C GLU A 98 -6.86 2.44 -15.43
N TRP A 99 -6.57 2.30 -14.14
CA TRP A 99 -5.60 3.11 -13.42
C TRP A 99 -4.44 2.21 -12.96
N ARG A 100 -3.23 2.76 -12.99
CA ARG A 100 -2.03 2.02 -12.59
C ARG A 100 -1.75 2.22 -11.11
N TYR A 101 -1.52 1.12 -10.39
CA TYR A 101 -1.01 1.13 -9.02
C TYR A 101 0.51 0.90 -9.02
N ASP A 102 1.23 1.80 -8.35
CA ASP A 102 2.66 1.68 -8.05
C ASP A 102 2.80 1.35 -6.57
N SER A 103 3.14 0.10 -6.26
CA SER A 103 3.28 -0.39 -4.88
C SER A 103 4.47 0.21 -4.14
N GLY A 104 5.55 0.53 -4.85
CA GLY A 104 6.74 1.16 -4.26
C GLY A 104 6.46 2.58 -3.78
N LYS A 105 5.60 3.31 -4.51
CA LYS A 105 5.16 4.67 -4.13
C LYS A 105 3.85 4.69 -3.35
N ARG A 106 3.13 3.56 -3.33
CA ARG A 106 1.76 3.42 -2.83
C ARG A 106 0.82 4.44 -3.49
N THR A 107 0.92 4.60 -4.81
CA THR A 107 0.13 5.57 -5.57
C THR A 107 -0.71 4.91 -6.66
N ILE A 108 -1.95 5.35 -6.84
CA ILE A 108 -2.73 5.10 -8.04
C ILE A 108 -2.62 6.28 -9.00
N THR A 109 -2.49 6.00 -10.29
CA THR A 109 -2.38 7.00 -11.36
C THR A 109 -3.43 6.73 -12.43
N GLY A 110 -4.26 7.72 -12.71
CA GLY A 110 -5.22 7.73 -13.82
C GLY A 110 -4.81 8.76 -14.86
N GLU A 111 -4.62 8.31 -16.10
CA GLU A 111 -4.40 9.18 -17.25
C GLU A 111 -5.75 9.50 -17.89
N LEU A 112 -6.11 10.78 -17.92
CA LEU A 112 -7.34 11.28 -18.52
C LEU A 112 -7.00 12.17 -19.72
N PRO A 113 -7.91 12.35 -20.69
CA PRO A 113 -7.66 13.22 -21.86
C PRO A 113 -7.21 14.65 -21.51
N ARG A 114 -7.65 15.14 -20.34
CA ARG A 114 -7.39 16.50 -19.84
C ARG A 114 -6.32 16.57 -18.75
N GLY A 115 -5.56 15.50 -18.49
CA GLY A 115 -4.46 15.51 -17.53
C GLY A 115 -4.36 14.22 -16.72
N VAL A 116 -3.61 14.26 -15.62
CA VAL A 116 -3.27 13.08 -14.82
C VAL A 116 -3.73 13.27 -13.39
N ILE A 117 -4.40 12.26 -12.84
CA ILE A 117 -4.70 12.17 -11.41
C ILE A 117 -3.71 11.21 -10.77
N VAL A 118 -3.06 11.65 -9.70
CA VAL A 118 -2.19 10.80 -8.87
C VAL A 118 -2.69 10.89 -7.43
N LEU A 119 -3.02 9.75 -6.82
CA LEU A 119 -3.46 9.66 -5.42
C LEU A 119 -2.58 8.67 -4.66
N LYS A 120 -2.08 9.07 -3.49
CA LYS A 120 -1.30 8.23 -2.59
C LYS A 120 -2.20 7.58 -1.56
N LEU A 121 -2.03 6.28 -1.36
CA LEU A 121 -2.67 5.48 -0.34
C LEU A 121 -1.94 5.60 0.99
N ASP A 122 -2.68 5.96 2.03
CA ASP A 122 -2.24 5.92 3.42
C ASP A 122 -3.38 5.40 4.31
N GLY A 123 -3.34 4.11 4.65
CA GLY A 123 -4.40 3.47 5.41
C GLY A 123 -5.74 3.49 4.67
N ASP A 124 -6.73 4.17 5.26
CA ASP A 124 -8.07 4.39 4.71
C ASP A 124 -8.20 5.76 4.01
N LYS A 125 -7.08 6.42 3.71
CA LYS A 125 -7.03 7.72 3.03
C LYS A 125 -6.36 7.62 1.66
N LEU A 126 -6.93 8.31 0.67
CA LEU A 126 -6.31 8.62 -0.61
C LEU A 126 -6.14 10.13 -0.73
N GLU A 127 -4.93 10.59 -1.02
CA GLU A 127 -4.66 12.03 -1.20
C GLU A 127 -3.78 12.29 -2.40
N GLY A 128 -4.09 13.34 -3.17
CA GLY A 128 -3.19 13.82 -4.21
C GLY A 128 -3.83 14.88 -5.08
N THR A 129 -3.51 14.87 -6.36
CA THR A 129 -3.82 16.00 -7.26
C THR A 129 -4.31 15.55 -8.62
N PHE A 130 -5.13 16.41 -9.22
CA PHE A 130 -5.38 16.42 -10.67
C PHE A 130 -4.54 17.53 -11.32
N THR A 131 -3.61 17.14 -12.17
CA THR A 131 -2.71 18.04 -12.88
C THR A 131 -3.01 18.06 -14.38
N LEU A 132 -3.13 19.26 -14.95
CA LEU A 132 -3.36 19.50 -16.38
C LEU A 132 -2.07 19.26 -17.21
N PRO A 133 -2.16 19.16 -18.55
CA PRO A 133 -1.00 18.90 -19.41
C PRO A 133 0.09 19.98 -19.33
N ASP A 134 -0.28 21.22 -19.03
CA ASP A 134 0.62 22.36 -18.80
C ASP A 134 1.30 22.32 -17.42
N LYS A 135 1.05 21.26 -16.64
CA LYS A 135 1.52 21.03 -15.27
C LYS A 135 0.79 21.86 -14.19
N THR A 136 -0.25 22.58 -14.55
CA THR A 136 -1.09 23.29 -13.60
C THR A 136 -1.85 22.29 -12.71
N VAL A 137 -1.72 22.41 -11.39
CA VAL A 137 -2.52 21.62 -10.46
C VAL A 137 -3.92 22.22 -10.42
N LEU A 138 -4.89 21.55 -11.04
CA LEU A 138 -6.27 22.03 -11.05
C LEU A 138 -6.97 21.75 -9.72
N ARG A 139 -6.77 20.54 -9.17
CA ARG A 139 -7.50 20.10 -7.97
C ARG A 139 -6.59 19.39 -6.97
N ARG A 140 -6.88 19.57 -5.68
CA ARG A 140 -6.43 18.70 -4.59
C ARG A 140 -7.57 17.77 -4.20
N ILE A 141 -7.28 16.49 -4.13
CA ILE A 141 -8.27 15.44 -3.88
C ILE A 141 -7.89 14.73 -2.59
N THR A 142 -8.84 14.63 -1.67
CA THR A 142 -8.72 13.88 -0.42
C THR A 142 -9.94 12.99 -0.27
N LEU A 143 -9.74 11.68 -0.29
CA LEU A 143 -10.81 10.69 -0.14
C LEU A 143 -10.55 9.84 1.08
N LYS A 144 -11.62 9.43 1.74
CA LYS A 144 -11.61 8.40 2.79
C LYS A 144 -12.35 7.18 2.28
N LYS A 145 -11.87 5.99 2.65
CA LYS A 145 -12.57 4.74 2.37
C LYS A 145 -13.90 4.74 3.11
N SER A 146 -14.98 4.45 2.39
CA SER A 146 -16.28 4.20 3.01
C SER A 146 -16.24 2.86 3.73
N GLU A 147 -16.90 2.76 4.88
CA GLU A 147 -17.11 1.49 5.59
C GLU A 147 -17.93 0.49 4.78
#